data_AF-A0A2V9U019-F1
#
_entry.id   AF-A0A2V9U019-F1
#
_cell.length_a   1.000
_cell.length_b   1.000
_cell.length_c   1.000
_cell.angle_alpha   90.00
_cell.angle_beta   90.00
_cell.angle_gamma   90.00
#
_symmetry.space_group_name_H-M   'P 1'
#
loop_
_entity.id
_entity.type
_entity.pdbx_description
1 polymer ?
#
loop_
_entity_poly.entity_id
_entity_poly.type
_entity_poly.pdbx_seq_one_letter_code
_entity_poly.pdbx_strand_id
1 'polypeptide(L)'
;MNNDIFSRRKFLGLSAVAAGSLATKTIWLDPDPLWAMPQAVAPSDRVRFGIIGIGMQGSGLLANSIELPGVECVAACDLYDGRHTLSKEIVNN
;
A
#
# COMPACT_ATOMS: atom_id res chain seq x y z
N MET A 1 -15.76 -39.30 14.28
CA MET A 1 -14.49 -38.59 14.01
C MET A 1 -14.54 -38.15 12.55
N ASN A 2 -14.74 -36.86 12.30
CA ASN A 2 -14.81 -36.33 10.94
C ASN A 2 -13.42 -36.41 10.31
N ASN A 3 -13.28 -37.28 9.31
CA ASN A 3 -12.06 -37.38 8.53
C ASN A 3 -12.16 -36.37 7.38
N ASP A 4 -11.77 -35.12 7.66
CA ASP A 4 -11.71 -34.08 6.63
C ASP A 4 -10.69 -34.51 5.56
N ILE A 5 -11.23 -34.91 4.41
CA ILE A 5 -10.51 -35.48 3.26
C ILE A 5 -9.45 -34.50 2.72
N PHE A 6 -9.58 -33.21 3.07
CA PHE A 6 -8.67 -32.11 2.77
C PHE A 6 -8.20 -31.36 4.03
N SER A 7 -7.26 -31.95 4.77
CA SER A 7 -6.54 -31.24 5.83
C SER A 7 -5.58 -30.19 5.26
N ARG A 8 -5.43 -29.03 5.96
CA ARG A 8 -4.48 -27.95 5.62
C ARG A 8 -3.07 -28.48 5.32
N ARG A 9 -2.60 -29.48 6.07
CA ARG A 9 -1.27 -30.09 5.87
C ARG A 9 -1.16 -30.85 4.55
N LYS A 10 -2.24 -31.52 4.15
CA LYS A 10 -2.33 -32.24 2.88
C LYS A 10 -2.40 -31.26 1.70
N PHE A 11 -3.11 -30.14 1.86
CA PHE A 11 -3.12 -29.04 0.90
C PHE A 11 -1.72 -28.42 0.71
N LEU A 12 -1.04 -28.07 1.81
CA LEU A 12 0.33 -27.51 1.75
C LEU A 12 1.34 -28.51 1.15
N GLY A 13 1.21 -29.79 1.51
CA GLY A 13 2.02 -30.85 0.90
C GLY A 13 1.74 -31.03 -0.59
N LEU A 14 0.49 -30.94 -1.03
CA LEU A 14 0.11 -31.02 -2.44
C LEU A 14 0.62 -29.81 -3.24
N SER A 15 0.58 -28.59 -2.66
CA SER A 15 1.15 -27.40 -3.31
C SER A 15 2.67 -27.47 -3.48
N ALA A 16 3.39 -28.15 -2.57
CA ALA A 16 4.84 -28.33 -2.69
C ALA A 16 5.24 -29.23 -3.87
N VAL A 17 4.40 -30.21 -4.23
CA VAL A 17 4.62 -31.11 -5.38
C VAL A 17 4.26 -30.44 -6.71
N ALA A 18 3.24 -29.57 -6.73
CA ALA A 18 2.85 -28.82 -7.92
C ALA A 18 3.83 -27.70 -8.29
N ALA A 19 4.58 -27.16 -7.32
CA ALA A 19 5.58 -26.12 -7.57
C ALA A 19 6.79 -26.59 -8.41
N GLY A 20 7.05 -27.90 -8.47
CA GLY A 20 8.18 -28.48 -9.20
C GLY A 20 7.95 -28.74 -10.69
N SER A 21 6.70 -28.63 -11.18
CA SER A 21 6.35 -28.88 -12.59
C SER A 21 6.10 -27.62 -13.43
N LEU A 22 6.44 -26.43 -12.90
CA LEU A 22 6.64 -25.24 -13.73
C LEU A 22 7.96 -25.40 -14.50
N ALA A 23 7.95 -26.32 -15.46
CA ALA A 23 8.87 -26.37 -16.57
C ALA A 23 8.96 -24.97 -17.17
N THR A 24 10.07 -24.29 -16.93
CA THR A 24 10.87 -23.47 -17.87
C THR A 24 10.15 -22.80 -19.04
N LYS A 25 8.92 -22.31 -18.86
CA LYS A 25 8.41 -21.19 -19.64
C LYS A 25 9.03 -19.97 -19.02
N THR A 26 10.10 -19.49 -19.63
CA THR A 26 10.47 -18.08 -19.57
C THR A 26 9.29 -17.28 -20.09
N ILE A 27 8.34 -17.00 -19.20
CA ILE A 27 7.31 -15.99 -19.44
C ILE A 27 8.09 -14.69 -19.42
N TRP A 28 8.44 -14.21 -20.60
CA TRP A 28 8.85 -12.82 -20.76
C TRP A 28 7.62 -12.00 -20.38
N LEU A 29 7.66 -11.42 -19.18
CA LEU A 29 6.73 -10.38 -18.80
C LEU A 29 6.98 -9.23 -19.77
N ASP A 30 5.98 -8.89 -20.58
CA ASP A 30 6.04 -7.65 -21.35
C ASP A 30 6.28 -6.51 -20.36
N PRO A 31 7.22 -5.59 -20.65
CA PRO A 31 7.44 -4.44 -19.79
C PRO A 31 6.12 -3.70 -19.63
N ASP A 32 5.82 -3.26 -18.40
CA ASP A 32 4.63 -2.46 -18.13
C ASP A 32 4.57 -1.32 -19.15
N PRO A 33 3.46 -1.21 -19.89
CA PRO A 33 3.43 -0.28 -21.01
C PRO A 33 3.54 1.15 -20.47
N LEU A 34 4.17 2.04 -21.24
CA LEU A 34 4.54 3.40 -20.81
C LEU A 34 3.38 4.22 -20.18
N TRP A 35 2.13 3.94 -20.56
CA TRP A 35 0.93 4.57 -20.00
C TRP A 35 0.62 4.14 -18.55
N ALA A 36 1.18 3.05 -18.09
CA ALA A 36 1.14 2.60 -16.70
C ALA A 36 2.23 3.26 -15.83
N MET A 37 3.19 3.98 -16.43
CA MET A 37 4.19 4.71 -15.66
C MET A 37 3.55 5.94 -14.98
N PRO A 38 3.81 6.19 -13.68
CA PRO A 38 3.31 7.37 -12.99
C PRO A 38 3.70 8.63 -13.75
N GLN A 39 2.70 9.33 -14.31
CA GLN A 39 2.91 10.59 -14.99
C GLN A 39 3.02 11.73 -13.97
N ALA A 40 3.76 12.78 -14.33
CA ALA A 40 3.74 14.00 -13.55
C ALA A 40 2.30 14.53 -13.46
N VAL A 41 1.79 14.71 -12.24
CA VAL A 41 0.43 15.20 -12.02
C VAL A 41 0.37 16.69 -12.35
N ALA A 42 -0.53 17.06 -13.26
CA ALA A 42 -0.74 18.44 -13.66
C ALA A 42 -1.15 19.29 -12.42
N PRO A 43 -0.75 20.56 -12.34
CA PRO A 43 -1.13 21.41 -11.22
C PRO A 43 -2.64 21.51 -10.97
N SER A 44 -3.46 21.42 -12.02
CA SER A 44 -4.93 21.41 -11.96
C SER A 44 -5.50 20.16 -11.27
N ASP A 45 -4.74 19.06 -11.26
CA ASP A 45 -5.19 17.76 -10.80
C ASP A 45 -4.64 17.43 -9.40
N ARG A 46 -3.85 18.35 -8.82
CA ARG A 46 -3.32 18.20 -7.46
C ARG A 46 -4.41 18.34 -6.41
N VAL A 47 -4.42 17.46 -5.43
CA VAL A 47 -5.35 17.49 -4.30
C VAL A 47 -4.60 17.95 -3.06
N ARG A 48 -4.98 19.12 -2.54
CA ARG A 48 -4.45 19.68 -1.29
C ARG A 48 -5.49 19.49 -0.20
N PHE A 49 -5.11 18.79 0.87
CA PHE A 49 -6.04 18.48 1.97
C PHE A 49 -5.46 18.87 3.33
N GLY A 50 -6.35 18.99 4.31
CA GLY A 50 -5.98 19.10 5.72
C GLY A 50 -6.55 17.93 6.52
N ILE A 51 -5.91 17.58 7.62
CA ILE A 51 -6.31 16.46 8.47
C ILE A 51 -6.52 16.88 9.93
N ILE A 52 -7.58 16.39 10.55
CA ILE A 52 -7.92 16.61 11.96
C ILE A 52 -7.82 15.28 12.68
N GLY A 53 -6.93 15.19 13.67
CA GLY A 53 -6.70 14.00 14.46
C GLY A 53 -5.62 13.09 13.86
N ILE A 54 -4.44 13.08 14.47
CA ILE A 54 -3.27 12.26 14.07
C ILE A 54 -3.02 11.17 15.10
N GLY A 55 -4.12 10.55 15.53
CA GLY A 55 -4.10 9.39 16.41
C GLY A 55 -3.85 8.09 15.66
N MET A 56 -4.24 6.97 16.26
CA MET A 56 -3.96 5.62 15.75
C MET A 56 -4.35 5.40 14.28
N GLN A 57 -5.52 5.88 13.85
CA GLN A 57 -5.95 5.77 12.46
C GLN A 57 -5.47 6.95 11.60
N GLY A 58 -5.47 8.15 12.17
CA GLY A 58 -5.10 9.37 11.46
C GLY A 58 -3.67 9.36 10.93
N SER A 59 -2.72 8.80 11.69
CA SER A 59 -1.33 8.66 11.23
C SER A 59 -1.19 7.74 10.02
N GLY A 60 -1.87 6.58 10.02
CA GLY A 60 -1.88 5.66 8.89
C GLY A 60 -2.58 6.25 7.66
N LEU A 61 -3.70 6.95 7.86
CA LEU A 61 -4.40 7.66 6.78
C LEU A 61 -3.51 8.76 6.19
N LEU A 62 -2.84 9.56 7.02
CA LEU A 62 -1.92 10.58 6.56
C LEU A 62 -0.77 9.98 5.74
N ALA A 63 -0.10 8.96 6.26
CA ALA A 63 1.01 8.30 5.60
C ALA A 63 0.61 7.73 4.22
N ASN A 64 -0.50 6.98 4.15
CA ASN A 64 -0.96 6.43 2.89
C ASN A 64 -1.42 7.51 1.90
N SER A 65 -2.01 8.62 2.40
CA SER A 65 -2.53 9.68 1.53
C SER A 65 -1.42 10.42 0.80
N ILE A 66 -0.29 10.70 1.47
CA ILE A 66 0.83 11.44 0.87
C ILE A 66 1.67 10.61 -0.11
N GLU A 67 1.51 9.29 -0.10
CA GLU A 67 2.13 8.40 -1.10
C GLU A 67 1.40 8.46 -2.45
N LEU A 68 0.17 8.98 -2.49
CA LEU A 68 -0.60 9.09 -3.72
C LEU A 68 -0.06 10.22 -4.62
N PRO A 69 0.10 9.98 -5.93
CA PRO A 69 0.58 11.00 -6.86
C PRO A 69 -0.28 12.27 -6.83
N GLY A 70 0.37 13.43 -6.66
CA GLY A 70 -0.30 14.73 -6.70
C GLY A 70 -1.11 15.09 -5.45
N VAL A 71 -1.01 14.30 -4.38
CA VAL A 71 -1.67 14.59 -3.10
C VAL A 71 -0.69 15.30 -2.16
N GLU A 72 -1.15 16.36 -1.50
CA GLU A 72 -0.37 17.15 -0.55
C GLU A 72 -1.20 17.45 0.70
N CYS A 73 -0.68 17.07 1.87
CA CYS A 73 -1.24 17.51 3.14
C CYS A 73 -0.68 18.90 3.49
N VAL A 74 -1.52 19.92 3.52
CA VAL A 74 -1.09 21.32 3.74
C VAL A 74 -1.29 21.79 5.18
N ALA A 75 -2.04 21.03 5.98
CA ALA A 75 -2.30 21.35 7.38
C ALA A 75 -2.68 20.10 8.17
N ALA A 76 -2.22 20.03 9.42
CA ALA A 76 -2.65 19.02 10.38
C ALA A 76 -3.01 19.70 11.71
N CYS A 77 -4.05 19.19 12.38
CA CYS A 77 -4.36 19.62 13.74
C CYS A 77 -4.73 18.45 14.64
N ASP A 78 -4.36 18.55 15.92
CA ASP A 78 -4.73 17.62 16.99
C ASP A 78 -4.77 18.37 18.33
N LEU A 79 -5.34 17.75 19.37
CA LEU A 79 -5.30 18.29 20.74
C LEU A 79 -3.91 18.11 21.37
N TYR A 80 -3.17 17.08 20.97
CA TYR A 80 -1.88 16.74 21.56
C TYR A 80 -0.72 17.26 20.70
N ASP A 81 0.15 18.08 21.28
CA ASP A 81 1.31 18.66 20.58
C ASP A 81 2.22 17.60 19.96
N GLY A 82 2.42 16.46 20.64
CA GLY A 82 3.22 15.35 20.12
C GLY A 82 2.69 14.80 18.78
N ARG A 83 1.39 14.94 18.52
CA ARG A 83 0.78 14.54 17.25
C ARG A 83 0.94 15.57 16.14
N HIS A 84 1.18 16.83 16.48
CA HIS A 84 1.61 17.83 15.50
C HIS A 84 3.03 17.52 15.04
N THR A 85 3.91 17.17 15.97
CA THR A 85 5.27 16.70 15.64
C THR A 85 5.23 15.45 14.76
N LEU A 86 4.44 14.43 15.16
CA LEU A 86 4.26 13.22 14.34
C LEU A 86 3.76 13.54 12.93
N SER A 87 2.83 14.49 12.78
CA SER A 87 2.33 14.85 11.46
C SER A 87 3.42 15.42 10.56
N LYS A 88 4.32 16.25 11.11
CA LYS A 88 5.48 16.83 10.41
C LYS A 88 6.49 15.76 10.01
N GLU A 89 6.76 14.81 10.91
CA GLU A 89 7.60 13.65 10.64
C GLU A 89 7.06 12.81 9.48
N ILE A 90 5.73 12.60 9.43
CA ILE A 90 5.09 11.84 8.33
C ILE A 90 5.18 12.62 7.01
N VAL A 91 4.86 13.92 7.00
CA VAL A 91 4.85 14.72 5.75
C VAL A 91 6.24 15.23 5.33
N ASN A 92 7.28 14.95 6.11
CA ASN A 92 8.66 15.37 5.87
C ASN A 92 8.79 16.91 5.72
N ASN A 93 8.11 17.65 6.61
CA ASN A 93 8.00 19.12 6.62
C ASN A 93 8.58 19.72 7.91
#